data_AF-A0A1S1T7D5-F1
#
_entry.id   AF-A0A1S1T7D5-F1
#
_cell.length_a   1.000
_cell.length_b   1.000
_cell.length_c   1.000
_cell.angle_alpha   90.00
_cell.angle_beta   90.00
_cell.angle_gamma   90.00
#
_symmetry.space_group_name_H-M   'P 1'
#
loop_
_entity.id
_entity.type
_entity.pdbx_description
1 polymer ?
#
loop_
_entity_poly.entity_id
_entity_poly.type
_entity_poly.pdbx_seq_one_letter_code
_entity_poly.pdbx_strand_id
1 'polypeptide(L)'
;MGVPTDVAKSSRQTLARTWSLAFHRHRSVPDGIIYPSRLNGHTNLAIFDRAISKLSAVRVVPLIGAPGLATIINDLRVSLVDIT
;
A
#
# COMPACT_ATOMS: atom_id res chain seq x y z
N MET A 1 -19.56 6.48 -4.22
CA MET A 1 -19.71 5.16 -4.87
C MET A 1 -20.31 4.07 -3.97
N GLY A 2 -20.92 4.38 -2.82
CA GLY A 2 -21.81 3.44 -2.10
C GLY A 2 -21.20 2.13 -1.60
N VAL A 3 -19.90 2.11 -1.30
CA VAL A 3 -19.17 0.90 -0.89
C VAL A 3 -19.62 0.46 0.50
N PRO A 4 -20.04 -0.80 0.68
CA PRO A 4 -20.35 -1.34 2.01
C PRO A 4 -19.14 -1.28 2.96
N THR A 5 -19.38 -1.03 4.24
CA THR A 5 -18.32 -0.83 5.24
C THR A 5 -17.57 -2.11 5.61
N ASP A 6 -18.16 -3.28 5.36
CA ASP A 6 -17.59 -4.60 5.58
C ASP A 6 -16.51 -4.98 4.54
N VAL A 7 -16.51 -4.33 3.38
CA VAL A 7 -15.52 -4.49 2.31
C VAL A 7 -14.10 -4.32 2.83
N ALA A 8 -13.87 -3.33 3.69
CA ALA A 8 -12.54 -3.02 4.24
C ALA A 8 -12.09 -3.98 5.37
N LYS A 9 -13.04 -4.62 6.06
CA LYS A 9 -12.77 -5.38 7.30
C LYS A 9 -12.67 -6.89 7.10
N SER A 10 -13.20 -7.42 6.00
CA SER A 10 -13.23 -8.86 5.73
C SER A 10 -11.82 -9.47 5.54
N SER A 11 -11.54 -10.57 6.24
CA SER A 11 -10.26 -11.30 6.13
C SER A 11 -10.06 -11.96 4.77
N ARG A 12 -11.15 -12.36 4.10
CA ARG A 12 -11.09 -13.07 2.82
C ARG A 12 -10.81 -12.16 1.62
N GLN A 13 -10.94 -10.84 1.79
CA GLN A 13 -10.67 -9.82 0.76
C GLN A 13 -11.47 -9.97 -0.56
N THR A 14 -12.40 -10.94 -0.67
CA THR A 14 -13.18 -11.19 -1.89
C THR A 14 -13.96 -9.95 -2.32
N LEU A 15 -14.64 -9.29 -1.38
CA LEU A 15 -15.40 -8.08 -1.67
C LEU A 15 -14.48 -6.92 -2.06
N ALA A 16 -13.35 -6.76 -1.38
CA ALA A 16 -12.37 -5.71 -1.71
C ALA A 16 -11.84 -5.86 -3.14
N ARG A 17 -11.60 -7.11 -3.59
CA ARG A 17 -11.19 -7.39 -4.98
C ARG A 17 -12.29 -7.08 -5.99
N THR A 18 -13.54 -7.46 -5.72
CA THR A 18 -14.69 -7.14 -6.58
C THR A 18 -14.87 -5.63 -6.72
N TRP A 19 -14.80 -4.89 -5.62
CA TRP A 19 -14.89 -3.43 -5.63
C TRP A 19 -13.70 -2.77 -6.31
N SER A 20 -12.49 -3.29 -6.10
CA SER A 20 -11.30 -2.82 -6.81
C SER A 20 -11.46 -2.93 -8.33
N LEU A 21 -11.98 -4.05 -8.83
CA LEU A 21 -12.28 -4.22 -10.25
C LEU A 21 -13.38 -3.28 -10.74
N ALA A 22 -14.43 -3.06 -9.93
CA ALA A 22 -15.49 -2.12 -10.26
C ALA A 22 -14.96 -0.69 -10.40
N PHE A 23 -14.08 -0.25 -9.50
CA PHE A 23 -13.40 1.04 -9.62
C PHE A 23 -12.45 1.09 -10.81
N HIS A 24 -11.72 -0.01 -11.05
CA HIS A 24 -10.80 -0.08 -12.18
C HIS A 24 -11.54 0.13 -13.51
N ARG A 25 -12.77 -0.36 -13.63
CA ARG A 25 -13.63 -0.25 -14.82
C ARG A 25 -14.58 0.96 -14.82
N HIS A 26 -14.54 1.80 -13.79
CA HIS A 26 -15.49 2.90 -13.65
C HIS A 26 -15.26 3.99 -14.71
N ARG A 27 -16.35 4.58 -15.24
CA ARG A 27 -16.28 5.60 -16.32
C ARG A 27 -15.55 6.88 -15.94
N SER A 28 -15.48 7.19 -14.64
CA SER A 28 -14.70 8.33 -14.15
C SER A 28 -13.19 8.07 -14.11
N VAL A 29 -12.75 6.86 -14.46
CA VAL A 29 -11.35 6.45 -14.58
C VAL A 29 -10.52 6.85 -13.34
N PRO A 30 -10.88 6.36 -12.14
CA PRO A 30 -10.09 6.67 -10.94
C PRO A 30 -8.67 6.12 -11.08
N ASP A 31 -7.72 6.82 -10.47
CA ASP A 31 -6.30 6.43 -10.44
C ASP A 31 -6.00 5.30 -9.44
N GLY A 32 -6.90 5.09 -8.46
CA GLY A 32 -6.68 4.13 -7.40
C GLY A 32 -7.71 4.21 -6.28
N ILE A 33 -7.36 3.65 -5.13
CA ILE A 33 -8.20 3.53 -3.93
C ILE A 33 -7.38 3.95 -2.71
N ILE A 34 -7.96 4.81 -1.87
CA ILE A 34 -7.48 5.11 -0.52
C ILE A 34 -8.30 4.26 0.44
N TYR A 35 -7.64 3.45 1.28
CA TYR A 35 -8.34 2.57 2.22
C TYR A 35 -7.57 2.42 3.53
N PRO A 36 -8.26 2.20 4.66
CA PRO A 36 -7.58 1.91 5.93
C PRO A 36 -7.03 0.47 5.92
N SER A 37 -5.83 0.31 6.48
CA SER A 37 -5.23 -0.98 6.76
C SER A 37 -6.14 -1.79 7.68
N ARG A 38 -6.37 -3.05 7.30
CA ARG A 38 -7.11 -3.98 8.16
C ARG A 38 -6.35 -4.32 9.45
N LEU A 39 -5.02 -4.24 9.42
CA LEU A 39 -4.16 -4.66 10.54
C LEU A 39 -4.06 -3.58 11.62
N ASN A 40 -3.97 -2.30 11.21
CA ASN A 40 -3.67 -1.20 12.13
C ASN A 40 -4.41 0.11 11.82
N GLY A 41 -5.31 0.12 10.83
CA GLY A 41 -6.08 1.32 10.46
C GLY A 41 -5.30 2.39 9.71
N HIS A 42 -3.98 2.24 9.53
CA HIS A 42 -3.18 3.22 8.79
C HIS A 42 -3.62 3.33 7.33
N THR A 43 -3.50 4.52 6.75
CA THR A 43 -3.88 4.79 5.36
C THR A 43 -3.00 4.01 4.39
N ASN A 44 -3.64 3.22 3.54
CA ASN A 44 -3.02 2.51 2.43
C ASN A 44 -3.56 3.03 1.09
N LEU A 45 -2.75 2.85 0.04
CA LEU A 45 -3.07 3.22 -1.33
C LEU A 45 -2.95 2.00 -2.23
N ALA A 46 -3.98 1.76 -3.06
CA ALA A 46 -3.90 0.85 -4.20
C ALA A 46 -3.94 1.69 -5.48
N ILE A 47 -2.85 1.70 -6.24
CA ILE A 47 -2.73 2.50 -7.46
C ILE A 47 -2.94 1.60 -8.67
N PHE A 48 -3.77 2.02 -9.61
CA PHE A 48 -3.99 1.31 -10.86
C PHE A 48 -2.88 1.60 -11.87
N ASP A 49 -2.68 0.67 -12.81
CA ASP A 49 -1.63 0.70 -13.83
C ASP A 49 -1.58 2.02 -14.62
N ARG A 50 -2.76 2.54 -15.01
CA ARG A 50 -2.91 3.82 -15.71
C ARG A 50 -2.35 5.05 -14.98
N ALA A 51 -2.18 4.96 -13.66
CA ALA A 51 -1.71 6.07 -12.83
C ALA A 51 -0.23 5.94 -12.44
N ILE A 52 0.46 4.88 -12.88
CA ILE A 52 1.89 4.68 -12.55
C ILE A 52 2.74 5.86 -13.03
N SER A 53 2.46 6.42 -14.21
CA SER A 53 3.19 7.58 -14.76
C SER A 53 3.03 8.86 -13.94
N LYS A 54 2.04 8.91 -13.03
CA LYS A 54 1.82 10.03 -12.12
C LYS A 54 2.61 9.88 -10.82
N LEU A 55 3.23 8.72 -10.57
CA LEU A 55 4.03 8.46 -9.39
C LEU A 55 5.46 8.96 -9.59
N SER A 56 5.99 9.62 -8.59
CA SER A 56 7.40 10.02 -8.52
C SER A 56 7.96 9.66 -7.15
N ALA A 57 9.15 9.06 -7.13
CA ALA A 57 9.90 8.93 -5.89
C ALA A 57 10.42 10.31 -5.49
N VAL A 58 9.81 10.92 -4.46
CA VAL A 58 10.22 12.25 -3.97
C VAL A 58 11.58 12.18 -3.26
N ARG A 59 11.91 11.03 -2.66
CA ARG A 59 13.17 10.83 -1.97
C ARG A 59 13.60 9.37 -2.07
N VAL A 60 14.77 9.15 -2.65
CA VAL A 60 15.46 7.86 -2.66
C VAL A 60 16.72 8.02 -1.81
N VAL A 61 16.90 7.15 -0.82
CA VAL A 61 18.09 7.13 0.02
C VAL A 61 18.68 5.72 0.04
N PRO A 62 20.01 5.58 0.16
CA PRO A 62 20.61 4.31 0.53
C PRO A 62 19.94 3.78 1.80
N LEU A 63 19.67 2.47 1.88
CA LEU A 63 19.00 1.87 3.03
C LEU A 63 19.71 2.25 4.33
N ILE A 64 21.05 2.21 4.36
CA ILE A 64 21.88 2.59 5.51
C ILE A 64 21.65 4.03 6.01
N GLY A 65 21.17 4.92 5.15
CA GLY A 65 20.81 6.31 5.48
C GLY A 65 19.33 6.50 5.83
N ALA A 66 18.52 5.44 5.86
CA ALA A 66 17.10 5.53 6.16
C ALA A 66 16.88 5.84 7.65
N PRO A 67 16.13 6.92 7.98
CA PRO A 67 15.80 7.24 9.37
C PRO A 67 15.09 6.06 10.06
N GLY A 68 15.53 5.73 11.27
CA GLY A 68 14.95 4.64 12.07
C GLY A 68 15.45 3.23 11.70
N LEU A 69 16.31 3.07 10.70
CA LEU A 69 16.83 1.75 10.33
C LEU A 69 17.53 1.06 11.51
N ALA A 70 18.43 1.76 12.21
CA ALA A 70 19.16 1.20 13.35
C ALA A 70 18.22 0.69 14.46
N THR A 71 17.14 1.44 14.75
CA THR A 71 16.11 1.02 15.70
C THR A 71 15.44 -0.27 15.24
N ILE A 72 15.00 -0.35 13.98
CA ILE A 72 14.34 -1.55 13.44
C ILE A 72 15.26 -2.77 13.45
N ILE A 73 16.54 -2.60 13.09
CA ILE A 73 17.53 -3.70 13.11
C ILE A 73 17.65 -4.28 14.52
N ASN A 74 17.75 -3.41 15.53
CA ASN A 74 17.85 -3.82 16.93
C ASN A 74 16.55 -4.45 17.46
N ASP A 75 15.39 -3.83 17.19
CA ASP A 75 14.08 -4.30 17.65
C ASP A 75 13.73 -5.67 17.08
N LEU A 76 14.03 -5.89 15.80
CA LEU A 76 13.77 -7.16 15.12
C LEU A 76 14.88 -8.20 15.33
N ARG A 77 16.00 -7.82 15.97
CA ARG A 77 17.18 -8.67 16.19
C ARG A 77 17.71 -9.29 14.90
N VAL A 78 17.78 -8.47 13.85
CA VAL A 78 18.31 -8.87 12.54
C VAL A 78 19.67 -8.22 12.28
N SER A 79 20.35 -8.61 11.22
CA SER A 79 21.60 -7.99 10.77
C SER A 79 21.61 -7.88 9.26
N LEU A 80 22.25 -6.82 8.74
CA LEU A 80 22.50 -6.70 7.31
C LEU A 80 23.64 -7.65 6.94
N VAL A 81 23.42 -8.47 5.90
CA VAL A 81 24.44 -9.35 5.34
C VAL A 81 24.72 -8.90 3.91
N ASP A 82 26.00 -8.69 3.58
CA ASP A 82 26.40 -8.51 2.19
C ASP A 82 26.38 -9.88 1.50
N ILE A 83 25.74 -9.94 0.34
CA ILE A 83 25.79 -11.08 -0.55
C ILE A 83 26.84 -10.73 -1.60
N THR A 84 28.10 -11.06 -1.30
CA THR A 84 29.19 -11.03 -2.28
C THR A 84 29.46 -12.43 -2.79
#